data_AF-M5BX56-F1
#
_entry.id   AF-M5BX56-F1
#
_cell.length_a   1.000
_cell.length_b   1.000
_cell.length_c   1.000
_cell.angle_alpha   90.00
_cell.angle_beta   90.00
_cell.angle_gamma   90.00
#
_symmetry.space_group_name_H-M   'P 1'
#
loop_
_entity.id
_entity.type
_entity.pdbx_description
1 polymer ?
#
loop_
_entity_poly.entity_id
_entity_poly.type
_entity_poly.pdbx_seq_one_letter_code
_entity_poly.pdbx_strand_id
1 'polypeptide(L)'
;MDRIRQLTSHFSSAPNGLSALSKKSPDDVVVTMAVRSALTKAKKGGFKDTRSDELLTGMFKAAVSKMKIDPALIQDICVGTVLPPGAPYEARSAALAAVD
;
A
#
# COMPACT_ATOMS: atom_id res chain seq x y z
N MET A 1 -3.87 47.31 12.80
CA MET A 1 -2.79 46.41 12.34
C MET A 1 -3.29 45.33 11.36
N ASP A 2 -4.60 45.13 11.25
CA ASP A 2 -5.20 44.04 10.47
C ASP A 2 -5.07 44.21 8.95
N ARG A 3 -5.07 45.45 8.45
CA ARG A 3 -4.84 45.72 7.02
C ARG A 3 -3.44 45.31 6.53
N ILE A 4 -2.43 45.42 7.38
CA ILE A 4 -1.06 44.99 7.05
C ILE A 4 -1.02 43.47 6.94
N ARG A 5 -1.70 42.73 7.83
CA ARG A 5 -1.79 41.26 7.78
C ARG A 5 -2.45 40.77 6.50
N GLN A 6 -3.54 41.41 6.07
CA GLN A 6 -4.25 41.06 4.84
C GLN A 6 -3.39 41.29 3.58
N LEU A 7 -2.65 42.40 3.51
CA LEU A 7 -1.71 42.64 2.40
C LEU A 7 -0.56 41.62 2.41
N THR A 8 -0.02 41.31 3.60
CA THR A 8 1.06 40.33 3.74
C THR A 8 0.64 38.93 3.26
N SER A 9 -0.62 38.51 3.50
CA SER A 9 -1.13 37.21 3.03
C SER A 9 -1.27 37.11 1.50
N HIS A 10 -1.37 38.22 0.78
CA HIS A 10 -1.37 38.21 -0.69
C HIS A 10 0.05 38.14 -1.27
N PHE A 11 1.06 38.65 -0.55
CA PHE A 11 2.46 38.57 -0.96
C PHE A 11 3.16 37.29 -0.51
N SER A 12 2.71 36.68 0.59
CA SER A 12 3.13 35.33 0.96
C SER A 12 2.36 34.33 0.09
N SER A 13 2.93 34.00 -1.07
CA SER A 13 2.51 32.77 -1.75
C SER A 13 2.62 31.64 -0.75
N ALA A 14 1.54 30.88 -0.54
CA ALA A 14 1.65 29.59 0.14
C ALA A 14 2.81 28.83 -0.52
N PRO A 15 3.64 28.10 0.26
CA PRO A 15 4.70 27.30 -0.34
C PRO A 15 4.04 26.46 -1.44
N ASN A 16 4.48 26.66 -2.67
CA ASN A 16 3.93 26.09 -3.87
C ASN A 16 5.05 25.43 -4.67
N GLY A 17 4.69 24.39 -5.44
CA GLY A 17 5.67 23.60 -6.17
C GLY A 17 6.43 22.61 -5.30
N LEU A 18 7.66 22.27 -5.71
CA LEU A 18 8.46 21.18 -5.16
C LEU A 18 8.79 21.36 -3.67
N SER A 19 9.02 22.60 -3.22
CA SER A 19 9.36 22.91 -1.82
C SER A 19 8.19 22.65 -0.87
N ALA A 20 6.96 22.81 -1.35
CA ALA A 20 5.74 22.48 -0.61
C ALA A 20 5.54 20.97 -0.51
N LEU A 21 5.72 20.27 -1.63
CA LEU A 21 5.51 18.81 -1.73
C LEU A 21 6.59 17.99 -1.01
N SER A 22 7.80 18.53 -0.89
CA SER A 22 8.91 17.85 -0.19
C SER A 22 8.94 18.11 1.32
N LYS A 23 8.07 18.99 1.83
CA LYS A 23 7.89 19.21 3.27
C LYS A 23 7.29 17.96 3.91
N LYS A 24 8.01 17.33 4.83
CA LYS A 24 7.54 16.16 5.58
C LYS A 24 6.69 16.61 6.78
N SER A 25 5.50 16.05 6.91
CA SER A 25 4.59 16.20 8.04
C SER A 25 4.50 14.91 8.84
N PRO A 26 4.28 14.96 10.17
CA PRO A 26 3.93 13.77 10.94
C PRO A 26 2.60 13.13 10.50
N ASP A 27 1.73 13.90 9.83
CA ASP A 27 0.42 13.44 9.33
C ASP A 27 0.46 12.79 7.93
N ASP A 28 1.64 12.70 7.31
CA ASP A 28 1.78 12.14 5.97
C ASP A 28 1.53 10.63 5.95
N VAL A 29 0.74 10.16 4.98
CA VAL A 29 0.59 8.72 4.71
C VAL A 29 1.82 8.24 3.96
N VAL A 30 2.62 7.39 4.61
CA VAL A 30 3.90 6.91 4.08
C VAL A 30 3.83 5.45 3.61
N VAL A 31 4.57 5.13 2.56
CA VAL A 31 4.82 3.74 2.14
C VAL A 31 5.98 3.19 2.95
N THR A 32 5.71 2.26 3.86
CA THR A 32 6.73 1.64 4.72
C THR A 32 7.49 0.53 4.01
N MET A 33 6.81 -0.20 3.12
CA MET A 33 7.37 -1.33 2.41
C MET A 33 6.60 -1.56 1.10
N ALA A 34 7.30 -2.03 0.07
CA ALA A 34 6.71 -2.46 -1.19
C ALA A 34 7.38 -3.77 -1.66
N VAL A 35 6.57 -4.80 -1.90
CA VAL A 35 7.01 -6.10 -2.41
C VAL A 35 6.10 -6.57 -3.53
N ARG A 36 6.64 -7.39 -4.42
CA ARG A 36 5.91 -7.96 -5.54
C ARG A 36 6.39 -9.39 -5.84
N SER A 37 5.51 -10.19 -6.44
CA SER A 37 5.90 -11.48 -7.00
C SER A 37 6.71 -11.28 -8.29
N ALA A 38 7.41 -12.33 -8.71
CA ALA A 38 7.86 -12.45 -10.08
C ALA A 38 6.66 -12.35 -11.04
N LEU A 39 6.85 -11.82 -12.24
CA LEU A 39 5.86 -11.90 -13.31
C LEU A 39 6.16 -13.12 -14.15
N THR A 40 5.15 -13.96 -14.36
CA THR A 40 5.28 -15.15 -15.19
C THR A 40 4.23 -15.14 -16.30
N LYS A 41 4.53 -15.81 -17.41
CA LYS A 41 3.59 -15.91 -18.54
C LYS A 41 2.38 -16.73 -18.12
N ALA A 42 1.17 -16.24 -18.42
CA ALA A 42 -0.05 -17.02 -18.21
C ALA A 42 0.03 -18.38 -18.95
N LYS A 43 -0.51 -19.44 -18.32
CA LYS A 43 -0.59 -20.83 -18.83
C LYS A 43 0.75 -21.57 -19.04
N LYS A 44 1.86 -20.88 -19.28
CA LYS A 44 3.17 -21.49 -19.59
C LYS A 44 4.30 -21.11 -18.62
N GLY A 45 4.08 -20.13 -17.74
CA GLY A 45 5.07 -19.64 -16.79
C GLY A 45 5.08 -20.40 -15.46
N GLY A 46 5.95 -19.96 -14.55
CA GLY A 46 6.14 -20.60 -13.25
C GLY A 46 4.92 -20.59 -12.32
N PHE A 47 3.96 -19.68 -12.53
CA PHE A 47 2.70 -19.65 -11.76
C PHE A 47 1.51 -20.23 -12.53
N LYS A 48 1.74 -21.07 -13.55
CA LYS A 48 0.64 -21.62 -14.36
C LYS A 48 -0.32 -22.52 -13.56
N ASP A 49 0.20 -23.19 -12.53
CA ASP A 49 -0.56 -24.12 -11.67
C ASP A 49 -0.83 -23.50 -10.27
N THR A 50 -0.42 -22.26 -10.05
CA THR A 50 -0.61 -21.56 -8.76
C THR A 50 -1.94 -20.84 -8.79
N ARG A 51 -2.78 -21.11 -7.80
CA ARG A 51 -4.06 -20.41 -7.65
C ARG A 51 -3.86 -19.00 -7.09
N SER A 52 -4.85 -18.13 -7.26
CA SER A 52 -4.80 -16.74 -6.79
C SER A 52 -4.66 -16.61 -5.27
N ASP A 53 -5.37 -17.45 -4.51
CA ASP A 53 -5.28 -17.57 -3.05
C ASP A 53 -3.89 -18.02 -2.59
N GLU A 54 -3.31 -19.02 -3.24
CA GLU A 54 -1.94 -19.48 -2.94
C GLU A 54 -0.89 -18.39 -3.22
N LEU A 55 -1.03 -17.70 -4.35
CA LEU A 55 -0.14 -16.59 -4.70
C LEU A 55 -0.25 -15.44 -3.68
N LEU A 56 -1.47 -15.05 -3.30
CA LEU A 56 -1.73 -14.03 -2.27
C LEU A 56 -1.15 -14.45 -0.91
N THR A 57 -1.32 -15.71 -0.51
CA THR A 57 -0.79 -16.24 0.75
C THR A 57 0.73 -16.13 0.79
N GLY A 58 1.41 -16.54 -0.29
CA GLY A 58 2.87 -16.40 -0.42
C GLY A 58 3.32 -14.94 -0.36
N MET A 59 2.56 -14.04 -0.97
CA MET A 59 2.86 -12.61 -0.95
C MET A 59 2.69 -11.99 0.44
N PHE A 60 1.63 -12.34 1.17
CA PHE A 60 1.43 -11.85 2.54
C PHE A 60 2.49 -12.40 3.50
N LYS A 61 2.88 -13.67 3.39
CA LYS A 61 4.00 -14.21 4.19
C LYS A 61 5.32 -13.49 3.90
N ALA A 62 5.59 -13.20 2.64
CA ALA A 62 6.76 -12.41 2.25
C ALA A 62 6.69 -10.96 2.77
N ALA A 63 5.50 -10.37 2.82
CA ALA A 63 5.28 -9.04 3.38
C ALA A 63 5.54 -9.01 4.89
N VAL A 64 4.92 -9.93 5.64
CA VAL A 64 5.09 -10.08 7.09
C VAL A 64 6.55 -10.30 7.46
N SER A 65 7.27 -11.16 6.72
CA SER A 65 8.70 -11.39 6.95
C SER A 65 9.58 -10.16 6.73
N LYS A 66 9.17 -9.21 5.88
CA LYS A 66 9.98 -8.03 5.49
C LYS A 66 9.59 -6.74 6.20
N MET A 67 8.34 -6.59 6.64
CA MET A 67 7.81 -5.33 7.15
C MET A 67 8.42 -4.89 8.50
N LYS A 68 9.08 -5.79 9.23
CA LYS A 68 9.75 -5.52 10.54
C LYS A 68 8.83 -4.84 11.57
N ILE A 69 7.51 -4.92 11.40
CA ILE A 69 6.49 -4.44 12.33
C ILE A 69 5.65 -5.63 12.78
N ASP A 70 5.00 -5.49 13.93
CA ASP A 70 4.05 -6.47 14.43
C ASP A 70 2.83 -6.55 13.50
N PRO A 71 2.49 -7.74 12.95
CA PRO A 71 1.28 -7.92 12.16
C PRO A 71 -0.01 -7.48 12.86
N ALA A 72 -0.07 -7.53 14.20
CA ALA A 72 -1.23 -7.09 14.96
C ALA A 72 -1.53 -5.59 14.84
N LEU A 73 -0.58 -4.78 14.36
CA LEU A 73 -0.77 -3.35 14.11
C LEU A 73 -1.53 -3.07 12.80
N ILE A 74 -1.71 -4.06 11.93
CA ILE A 74 -2.43 -3.90 10.66
C ILE A 74 -3.92 -3.76 10.96
N GLN A 75 -4.49 -2.61 10.62
CA GLN A 75 -5.91 -2.32 10.86
C GLN A 75 -6.82 -2.67 9.67
N ASP A 76 -6.27 -2.69 8.46
CA ASP A 76 -7.02 -2.97 7.24
C ASP A 76 -6.13 -3.61 6.15
N ILE A 77 -6.74 -4.45 5.31
CA ILE A 77 -6.09 -5.12 4.19
C ILE A 77 -6.96 -4.95 2.93
N CYS A 78 -6.50 -4.11 2.02
CA CYS A 78 -7.14 -3.87 0.73
C CYS A 78 -6.47 -4.69 -0.39
N VAL A 79 -7.24 -5.50 -1.10
CA VAL A 79 -6.76 -6.32 -2.23
C VAL A 79 -7.50 -5.97 -3.51
N GLY A 80 -6.76 -5.57 -4.55
CA GLY A 80 -7.30 -5.35 -5.90
C GLY A 80 -7.16 -6.60 -6.76
N THR A 81 -8.27 -7.11 -7.30
CA THR A 81 -8.30 -8.24 -8.24
C THR A 81 -9.52 -8.18 -9.15
N VAL A 82 -9.50 -8.89 -10.28
CA VAL A 82 -10.49 -8.74 -11.37
C VAL A 82 -11.22 -10.04 -11.70
N LEU A 83 -10.49 -11.12 -11.98
CA LEU A 83 -11.03 -12.37 -12.52
C LEU A 83 -11.45 -13.45 -11.52
N PRO A 84 -10.92 -13.52 -10.28
CA PRO A 84 -11.32 -14.57 -9.34
C PRO A 84 -12.82 -14.51 -9.01
N PRO A 85 -13.56 -15.63 -9.08
CA PRO A 85 -15.00 -15.66 -8.82
C PRO A 85 -15.34 -15.39 -7.35
N GLY A 86 -14.42 -15.72 -6.44
CA GLY A 86 -14.55 -15.56 -5.00
C GLY A 86 -13.54 -14.59 -4.41
N ALA A 87 -13.22 -13.50 -5.14
CA ALA A 87 -12.15 -12.57 -4.79
C ALA A 87 -12.07 -12.14 -3.30
N PRO A 88 -13.18 -11.76 -2.63
CA PRO A 88 -13.13 -11.40 -1.20
C PRO A 88 -12.75 -12.58 -0.30
N TYR A 89 -13.23 -13.78 -0.62
CA TYR A 89 -12.98 -14.98 0.17
C TYR A 89 -11.52 -15.46 0.02
N GLU A 90 -10.99 -15.43 -1.20
CA GLU A 90 -9.60 -15.78 -1.49
C GLU A 90 -8.61 -14.80 -0.84
N ALA A 91 -8.90 -13.50 -0.91
CA ALA A 91 -8.08 -12.49 -0.24
C ALA A 91 -8.11 -12.65 1.29
N ARG A 92 -9.30 -12.88 1.86
CA ARG A 92 -9.47 -13.05 3.30
C ARG A 92 -8.82 -14.34 3.81
N SER A 93 -8.99 -15.47 3.10
CA SER A 93 -8.37 -16.73 3.49
C SER A 93 -6.85 -16.64 3.44
N ALA A 94 -6.31 -16.01 2.39
CA ALA A 94 -4.87 -15.79 2.26
C ALA A 94 -4.30 -14.90 3.37
N ALA A 95 -5.03 -13.84 3.77
CA ALA A 95 -4.61 -12.96 4.85
C ALA A 95 -4.57 -13.68 6.20
N LEU A 96 -5.62 -14.45 6.53
CA LEU A 96 -5.67 -15.24 7.77
C LEU A 96 -4.55 -16.28 7.82
N ALA A 97 -4.37 -17.04 6.73
CA ALA A 97 -3.34 -18.08 6.63
C ALA A 97 -1.89 -17.57 6.61
N ALA A 98 -1.68 -16.26 6.48
CA ALA A 98 -0.37 -15.63 6.51
C ALA A 98 0.00 -15.06 7.89
N VAL A 99 -0.98 -14.87 8.77
CA VAL A 99 -0.82 -14.30 10.12
C VAL A 99 -0.91 -15.39 11.20
N ASP A 100 -1.52 -16.54 10.89
CA ASP A 100 -1.36 -17.80 11.65
C ASP A 100 0.10 -18.30 11.65
#